data_AF-A0A5E6NPS0-F1
#
_entry.id   AF-A0A5E6NPS0-F1
#
_cell.length_a   1.000
_cell.length_b   1.000
_cell.length_c   1.000
_cell.angle_alpha   90.00
_cell.angle_beta   90.00
_cell.angle_gamma   90.00
#
_symmetry.space_group_name_H-M   'P 1'
#
loop_
_entity.id
_entity.type
_entity.pdbx_description
1 polymer ?
#
loop_
_entity_poly.entity_id
_entity_poly.type
_entity_poly.pdbx_seq_one_letter_code
_entity_poly.pdbx_strand_id
1 'polypeptide(L)'
;MFYITLTTSYEEQITLTSIGSGLIAIIGLYFFYKRLKNQDIQRVDDRFNSAINLLGSSETSARTGAVYVLHELALEEDKYRQQIVQILCSHVRSKTSETEYQKTHKERPSNEIQTTLNLLFKEKEPVYTHKILQKYRLS
;
A
#
# COMPACT_ATOMS: atom_id res chain seq x y z
N MET A 1 -50.91 -41.38 27.29
CA MET A 1 -51.02 -40.55 26.07
C MET A 1 -50.45 -39.16 26.36
N PHE A 2 -49.14 -39.09 26.62
CA PHE A 2 -48.44 -37.85 27.01
C PHE A 2 -46.98 -37.85 26.50
N TYR A 3 -46.40 -39.05 26.33
CA TYR A 3 -45.05 -39.24 25.80
C TYR A 3 -44.91 -38.94 24.29
N ILE A 4 -45.97 -39.11 23.48
CA ILE A 4 -45.90 -38.90 22.02
C ILE A 4 -45.90 -37.39 21.66
N THR A 5 -46.58 -36.56 22.46
CA THR A 5 -46.67 -35.10 22.22
C THR A 5 -45.38 -34.36 22.56
N LEU A 6 -44.58 -34.92 23.48
CA LEU A 6 -43.29 -34.36 23.84
C LEU A 6 -42.27 -34.56 22.70
N THR A 7 -42.19 -35.76 22.11
CA THR A 7 -41.17 -36.07 21.09
C THR A 7 -41.35 -35.27 19.79
N THR A 8 -42.57 -34.90 19.42
CA THR A 8 -42.84 -34.07 18.23
C THR A 8 -42.36 -32.62 18.39
N SER A 9 -42.28 -32.09 19.62
CA SER A 9 -41.86 -30.71 19.87
C SER A 9 -40.33 -30.52 19.84
N TYR A 10 -39.55 -31.57 20.13
CA TYR A 10 -38.09 -31.52 20.14
C TYR A 10 -37.47 -31.65 18.73
N GLU A 11 -38.08 -32.44 17.85
CA GLU A 11 -37.61 -32.65 16.46
C GLU A 11 -37.73 -31.38 15.59
N GLU A 12 -38.73 -30.52 15.84
CA GLU A 12 -38.90 -29.25 15.11
C GLU A 12 -37.90 -28.16 15.53
N GLN A 13 -37.44 -28.15 16.79
CA GLN A 13 -36.52 -27.12 17.27
C GLN A 13 -35.06 -27.40 16.88
N ILE A 14 -34.67 -28.67 16.79
CA ILE A 14 -33.30 -29.06 16.45
C ILE A 14 -33.03 -28.91 14.94
N THR A 15 -34.04 -29.07 14.09
CA THR A 15 -33.91 -28.88 12.63
C THR A 15 -33.81 -27.41 12.23
N LEU A 16 -34.48 -26.48 12.93
CA LEU A 16 -34.37 -25.05 12.66
C LEU A 16 -33.03 -24.45 13.14
N THR A 17 -32.45 -25.00 14.20
CA THR A 17 -31.15 -24.56 14.75
C THR A 17 -29.94 -25.20 14.06
N SER A 18 -30.05 -26.42 13.52
CA SER A 18 -28.92 -27.07 12.82
C SER A 18 -28.68 -26.51 11.41
N ILE A 19 -29.73 -26.18 10.66
CA ILE A 19 -29.64 -25.51 9.35
C ILE A 19 -29.08 -24.08 9.50
N GLY A 20 -29.44 -23.41 10.60
CA GLY A 20 -28.90 -22.09 10.94
C GLY A 20 -27.38 -22.11 11.23
N SER A 21 -26.87 -23.16 11.86
CA SER A 21 -25.45 -23.25 12.25
C SER A 21 -24.50 -23.30 11.04
N GLY A 22 -24.86 -24.04 9.98
CA GLY A 22 -24.08 -24.09 8.74
C GLY A 22 -24.07 -22.76 8.00
N LEU A 23 -25.22 -22.08 7.91
CA LEU A 23 -25.32 -20.76 7.30
C LEU A 23 -24.55 -19.70 8.09
N ILE A 24 -24.61 -19.72 9.42
CA ILE A 24 -23.83 -18.84 10.28
C ILE A 24 -22.33 -19.08 10.09
N ALA A 25 -21.89 -20.33 9.98
CA ALA A 25 -20.48 -20.66 9.72
C ALA A 25 -20.02 -20.13 8.34
N ILE A 26 -20.83 -20.27 7.30
CA ILE A 26 -20.51 -19.76 5.95
C ILE A 26 -20.48 -18.22 5.94
N ILE A 27 -21.46 -17.56 6.57
CA ILE A 27 -21.50 -16.10 6.71
C ILE A 27 -20.30 -15.61 7.51
N GLY A 28 -20.00 -16.25 8.64
CA GLY A 28 -18.83 -15.95 9.47
C GLY A 28 -17.52 -16.09 8.70
N LEU A 29 -17.36 -17.18 7.94
CA LEU A 29 -16.19 -17.41 7.09
C LEU A 29 -16.06 -16.34 5.99
N TYR A 30 -17.17 -15.96 5.36
CA TYR A 30 -17.19 -14.87 4.37
C TYR A 30 -16.76 -13.52 4.98
N PHE A 31 -17.33 -13.15 6.13
CA PHE A 31 -16.95 -11.92 6.83
C PHE A 31 -15.50 -11.95 7.31
N PHE A 32 -15.03 -13.11 7.77
CA PHE A 32 -13.63 -13.31 8.19
C PHE A 32 -12.67 -13.14 7.01
N TYR A 33 -12.95 -13.78 5.86
CA TYR A 33 -12.18 -13.61 4.64
C TYR A 33 -12.17 -12.15 4.15
N LYS A 34 -13.34 -11.49 4.18
CA LYS A 34 -13.46 -10.06 3.85
C LYS A 34 -12.63 -9.18 4.79
N ARG A 35 -12.61 -9.50 6.09
CA ARG A 35 -11.81 -8.77 7.08
C ARG A 35 -10.32 -8.90 6.81
N LEU A 36 -9.84 -10.11 6.51
CA LEU A 36 -8.43 -10.34 6.16
C LEU A 36 -8.02 -9.53 4.93
N LYS A 37 -8.82 -9.59 3.86
CA LYS A 37 -8.55 -8.81 2.64
C LYS A 37 -8.53 -7.30 2.90
N ASN A 38 -9.44 -6.80 3.74
CA ASN A 38 -9.48 -5.38 4.09
C ASN A 38 -8.27 -4.95 4.94
N GLN A 39 -7.74 -5.85 5.79
CA GLN A 39 -6.54 -5.58 6.59
C GLN A 39 -5.30 -5.41 5.71
N ASP A 40 -5.14 -6.23 4.67
CA ASP A 40 -4.01 -6.10 3.74
C ASP A 40 -4.06 -4.75 3.01
N ILE A 41 -5.24 -4.35 2.51
CA ILE A 41 -5.43 -3.05 1.85
C ILE A 41 -5.09 -1.90 2.81
N GLN A 42 -5.62 -1.93 4.04
CA GLN A 42 -5.33 -0.91 5.06
C GLN A 42 -3.84 -0.83 5.38
N ARG A 43 -3.16 -1.97 5.51
CA ARG A 43 -1.74 -2.02 5.82
C ARG A 43 -0.88 -1.38 4.73
N VAL A 44 -1.22 -1.60 3.46
CA VAL A 44 -0.52 -0.96 2.33
C VAL A 44 -0.76 0.55 2.35
N ASP A 45 -2.00 0.98 2.57
CA ASP A 45 -2.36 2.40 2.60
C ASP A 45 -1.69 3.13 3.78
N ASP A 46 -1.58 2.48 4.95
CA ASP A 46 -0.86 3.00 6.12
C ASP A 46 0.64 3.16 5.85
N ARG A 47 1.28 2.17 5.20
CA ARG A 47 2.69 2.25 4.78
C ARG A 47 2.90 3.39 3.80
N PHE A 48 1.99 3.55 2.84
CA PHE A 48 2.02 4.64 1.87
C PHE A 48 1.95 6.00 2.59
N ASN A 49 0.94 6.22 3.43
CA ASN A 49 0.76 7.46 4.18
C ASN A 49 1.95 7.76 5.12
N SER A 50 2.47 6.74 5.80
CA SER A 50 3.65 6.87 6.65
C SER A 50 4.87 7.32 5.85
N ALA A 51 5.11 6.73 4.68
CA ALA A 51 6.21 7.12 3.81
C ALA A 51 6.06 8.55 3.28
N ILE A 52 4.85 8.99 2.92
CA ILE A 52 4.59 10.38 2.51
C ILE A 52 4.90 11.37 3.64
N ASN A 53 4.49 11.07 4.87
CA ASN A 53 4.80 11.90 6.03
C ASN A 53 6.31 12.00 6.28
N LEU A 54 7.03 10.87 6.18
CA LEU A 54 8.49 10.83 6.33
C LEU A 54 9.22 11.56 5.19
N LEU A 55 8.70 11.53 3.97
CA LEU A 55 9.24 12.26 2.83
C LEU A 55 9.16 13.78 3.02
N GLY A 56 8.16 14.26 3.77
CA GLY A 56 8.01 15.67 4.16
C GLY A 56 8.89 16.10 5.34
N SER A 57 9.70 15.20 5.92
CA SER A 57 10.56 15.50 7.08
C SER A 57 11.71 16.45 6.71
N SER A 58 12.16 17.27 7.68
CA SER A 58 13.41 18.04 7.57
C SER A 58 14.66 17.14 7.58
N GLU A 59 14.55 15.93 8.12
CA GLU A 59 15.66 15.00 8.27
C GLU A 59 15.93 14.22 6.98
N THR A 60 17.14 14.37 6.43
CA THR A 60 17.57 13.68 5.18
C THR A 60 17.50 12.15 5.30
N SER A 61 17.78 11.60 6.48
CA SER A 61 17.68 10.16 6.76
C SER A 61 16.23 9.67 6.67
N ALA A 62 15.28 10.40 7.26
CA ALA A 62 13.86 10.08 7.20
C ALA A 62 13.33 10.12 5.75
N ARG A 63 13.70 11.15 4.99
CA ARG A 63 13.32 11.25 3.56
C ARG A 63 13.92 10.13 2.72
N THR A 64 15.18 9.78 2.95
CA THR A 64 15.83 8.66 2.24
C THR A 64 15.14 7.33 2.57
N GLY A 65 14.77 7.09 3.83
CA GLY A 65 13.98 5.92 4.22
C GLY A 65 12.62 5.88 3.53
N ALA A 66 11.93 7.02 3.46
CA ALA A 66 10.65 7.15 2.74
C ALA A 66 10.77 6.77 1.26
N VAL A 67 11.84 7.21 0.59
CA VAL A 67 12.12 6.88 -0.82
C VAL A 67 12.21 5.36 -1.03
N TYR A 68 12.88 4.63 -0.13
CA TYR A 68 12.95 3.16 -0.21
C TYR A 68 11.59 2.50 0.00
N VAL A 69 10.83 2.92 1.03
CA VAL A 69 9.50 2.37 1.31
C VAL A 69 8.56 2.61 0.13
N LEU A 70 8.57 3.80 -0.46
CA LEU A 70 7.80 4.11 -1.66
C LEU A 70 8.24 3.25 -2.85
N HIS A 71 9.54 3.09 -3.06
CA HIS A 71 10.04 2.21 -4.12
C HIS A 71 9.53 0.77 -3.94
N GLU A 72 9.65 0.19 -2.75
CA GLU A 72 9.14 -1.15 -2.44
C GLU A 72 7.63 -1.27 -2.67
N LEU A 73 6.84 -0.31 -2.18
CA LEU A 73 5.40 -0.28 -2.43
C LEU A 73 5.07 -0.23 -3.92
N ALA A 74 5.87 0.47 -4.73
CA ALA A 74 5.70 0.46 -6.18
C ALA A 74 6.07 -0.89 -6.83
N LEU A 75 6.91 -1.72 -6.19
CA LEU A 75 7.19 -3.09 -6.64
C LEU A 75 6.02 -4.01 -6.30
N GLU A 76 5.52 -3.90 -5.06
CA GLU A 76 4.48 -4.77 -4.50
C GLU A 76 3.10 -4.51 -5.12
N GLU A 77 2.76 -3.24 -5.35
CA GLU A 77 1.38 -2.83 -5.63
C GLU A 77 1.29 -1.98 -6.90
N ASP A 78 0.86 -2.60 -8.00
CA ASP A 78 0.71 -1.96 -9.30
C ASP A 78 -0.15 -0.68 -9.26
N LYS A 79 -1.16 -0.65 -8.38
CA LYS A 79 -2.07 0.50 -8.21
C LYS A 79 -1.32 1.78 -7.79
N TYR A 80 -0.23 1.64 -7.03
CA TYR A 80 0.55 2.75 -6.48
C TYR A 80 1.72 3.18 -7.36
N ARG A 81 2.17 2.31 -8.26
CA ARG A 81 3.35 2.50 -9.13
C ARG A 81 3.39 3.88 -9.79
N GLN A 82 2.33 4.30 -10.48
CA GLN A 82 2.29 5.59 -11.17
C GLN A 82 2.28 6.79 -10.21
N GLN A 83 1.54 6.68 -9.11
CA GLN A 83 1.42 7.75 -8.11
C GLN A 83 2.77 7.99 -7.43
N ILE A 84 3.45 6.90 -7.06
CA ILE A 84 4.76 6.94 -6.43
C ILE A 84 5.82 7.56 -7.34
N VAL A 85 5.84 7.23 -8.63
CA VAL A 85 6.73 7.88 -9.61
C VAL A 85 6.52 9.39 -9.61
N GLN A 86 5.27 9.84 -9.67
CA GLN A 86 4.95 11.28 -9.69
C GLN A 86 5.43 11.97 -8.42
N ILE A 87 5.20 11.35 -7.25
CA ILE A 87 5.61 11.88 -5.96
C ILE A 87 7.14 11.99 -5.89
N LEU A 88 7.88 10.94 -6.24
CA LEU A 88 9.35 10.95 -6.21
C LEU A 88 9.94 11.93 -7.22
N CYS A 89 9.38 12.03 -8.44
CA CYS A 89 9.79 13.05 -9.42
C CYS A 89 9.51 14.47 -8.92
N SER A 90 8.35 14.69 -8.30
CA SER A 90 7.99 15.98 -7.71
C SER A 90 8.93 16.34 -6.56
N HIS A 91 9.28 15.36 -5.72
CA HIS A 91 10.23 15.51 -4.63
C HIS A 91 11.60 15.94 -5.13
N VAL A 92 12.14 15.25 -6.15
CA VAL A 92 13.42 15.60 -6.77
C VAL A 92 13.37 17.03 -7.33
N ARG A 93 12.32 17.37 -8.08
CA ARG A 93 12.15 18.71 -8.66
C ARG A 93 12.09 19.79 -7.58
N SER A 94 11.25 19.58 -6.57
CA SER A 94 11.09 20.52 -5.46
C SER A 94 12.42 20.76 -4.75
N LYS A 95 13.12 19.70 -4.35
CA LYS A 95 14.38 19.82 -3.61
C LYS A 95 15.50 20.45 -4.43
N THR A 96 15.64 20.06 -5.69
CA THR A 96 16.67 20.60 -6.59
C THR A 96 16.38 22.03 -7.04
N SER A 97 15.13 22.50 -6.94
CA SER A 97 14.76 23.90 -7.20
C SER A 97 15.13 24.86 -6.05
N GLU A 98 15.44 24.35 -4.86
CA GLU A 98 15.81 25.18 -3.72
C GLU A 98 17.16 25.88 -3.94
N THR A 99 17.20 27.20 -3.75
CA THR A 99 18.43 28.00 -3.93
C THR A 99 19.58 27.53 -3.03
N GLU A 100 19.28 27.10 -1.80
CA GLU A 100 20.28 26.57 -0.87
C GLU A 100 20.85 25.24 -1.36
N TYR A 101 19.98 24.36 -1.89
CA TYR A 101 20.39 23.10 -2.48
C TYR A 101 21.34 23.33 -3.65
N GLN A 102 20.99 24.23 -4.58
CA GLN A 102 21.81 24.55 -5.74
C GLN A 102 23.17 25.15 -5.36
N LYS A 103 23.25 25.90 -4.24
CA LYS A 103 24.53 26.44 -3.75
C LYS A 103 25.44 25.34 -3.20
N THR A 104 24.87 24.37 -2.50
CA THR A 104 25.60 23.33 -1.76
C THR A 104 25.91 22.09 -2.62
N HIS A 105 25.11 21.83 -3.66
CA HIS A 105 25.16 20.61 -4.47
C HIS A 105 25.36 20.93 -5.97
N LYS A 106 26.28 21.84 -6.30
CA LYS A 106 26.57 22.26 -7.69
C LYS A 106 27.16 21.14 -8.55
N GLU A 107 28.13 20.42 -8.01
CA GLU A 107 28.91 19.43 -8.75
C GLU A 107 28.27 18.04 -8.72
N ARG A 108 27.56 17.73 -7.63
CA ARG A 108 26.98 16.41 -7.38
C ARG A 108 25.69 16.52 -6.58
N PRO A 109 24.65 15.75 -6.93
CA PRO A 109 23.44 15.70 -6.15
C PRO A 109 23.71 15.14 -4.74
N SER A 110 22.86 15.51 -3.80
CA SER A 110 22.82 14.89 -2.46
C SER A 110 22.56 13.39 -2.57
N ASN A 111 22.99 12.64 -1.55
CA ASN A 111 22.77 11.19 -1.48
C ASN A 111 21.29 10.81 -1.62
N GLU A 112 20.39 11.61 -1.05
CA GLU A 112 18.94 11.44 -1.16
C GLU A 112 18.45 11.54 -2.62
N ILE A 113 18.88 12.57 -3.35
CA ILE A 113 18.48 12.76 -4.75
C ILE A 113 19.10 11.70 -5.64
N GLN A 114 20.38 11.39 -5.44
CA GLN A 114 21.04 10.30 -6.19
C GLN A 114 20.35 8.96 -5.95
N THR A 115 19.98 8.65 -4.69
CA THR A 115 19.25 7.42 -4.35
C THR A 115 17.89 7.39 -5.02
N THR A 116 17.14 8.49 -4.97
CA THR A 116 15.82 8.60 -5.60
C THR A 116 15.91 8.36 -7.11
N LEU A 117 16.87 8.99 -7.79
CA LEU A 117 17.11 8.78 -9.21
C LEU A 117 17.54 7.34 -9.50
N ASN A 118 18.45 6.77 -8.72
CA ASN A 118 18.90 5.39 -8.90
C ASN A 118 17.74 4.40 -8.80
N LEU A 119 16.82 4.58 -7.86
CA LEU A 119 15.65 3.71 -7.72
C LEU A 119 14.65 3.92 -8.85
N LEU A 120 14.34 5.17 -9.21
CA LEU A 120 13.42 5.49 -10.32
C LEU A 120 13.89 4.98 -11.68
N PHE A 121 15.20 4.96 -11.92
CA PHE A 121 15.80 4.61 -13.20
C PHE A 121 16.56 3.28 -13.17
N LYS A 122 16.33 2.44 -12.15
CA LYS A 122 16.97 1.12 -12.03
C LYS A 122 16.54 0.22 -13.19
N GLU A 123 17.39 0.09 -14.22
CA GLU A 123 17.10 -0.58 -15.50
C GLU A 123 16.65 -2.05 -15.38
N LYS A 124 16.97 -2.72 -14.28
CA LYS A 124 16.66 -4.15 -14.08
C LYS A 124 15.27 -4.43 -13.49
N GLU A 125 14.55 -3.39 -13.06
CA GLU A 125 13.22 -3.54 -12.50
C GLU A 125 12.19 -3.01 -13.52
N PRO A 126 11.23 -3.82 -14.00
CA PRO A 126 10.22 -3.40 -14.98
C PRO A 126 9.23 -2.35 -14.44
N VAL A 127 9.48 -1.88 -13.22
CA VAL A 127 8.59 -1.09 -12.39
C VAL A 127 8.37 0.29 -12.97
N TYR A 128 9.34 0.77 -13.74
CA TYR A 128 9.32 2.06 -14.37
C TYR A 128 9.57 1.87 -15.87
N THR A 129 8.63 1.22 -16.57
CA THR A 129 8.68 1.07 -18.02
C THR A 129 8.97 2.41 -18.68
N HIS A 130 9.89 2.42 -19.65
CA HIS A 130 10.39 3.62 -20.32
C HIS A 130 9.29 4.61 -20.76
N LYS A 131 8.10 4.12 -21.13
CA LYS A 131 6.92 4.95 -21.46
C LYS A 131 6.45 5.85 -20.33
N ILE A 132 6.44 5.39 -19.08
CA ILE A 132 6.03 6.20 -17.92
C ILE A 132 7.07 7.29 -17.69
N LEU A 133 8.35 6.94 -17.71
CA LEU A 133 9.45 7.89 -17.46
C LEU A 133 9.62 8.93 -18.57
N GLN A 134 9.38 8.59 -19.85
CA GLN A 134 9.39 9.54 -20.95
C GLN A 134 8.33 10.64 -20.78
N LYS A 135 7.15 10.32 -20.24
CA LYS A 135 6.10 11.33 -19.93
C LYS A 135 6.58 12.39 -18.94
N TYR A 136 7.51 12.04 -18.05
CA TYR A 136 8.02 12.94 -17.00
C TYR A 136 9.41 13.51 -17.29
N ARG A 137 10.06 13.06 -18.38
CA ARG A 137 11.33 13.60 -18.87
C ARG A 137 11.01 14.87 -19.69
N LEU A 138 10.95 16.01 -19.00
CA LEU A 138 10.91 17.39 -19.52
C LEU A 138 9.51 17.93 -19.91
N SER A 139 8.88 18.62 -18.95
CA SER A 139 8.17 19.89 -19.19
C SER A 139 8.82 20.96 -18.31
#